data_AF-A0A2T6ZLD1-F1
#
_entry.id   AF-A0A2T6ZLD1-F1
#
_cell.length_a   1.000
_cell.length_b   1.000
_cell.length_c   1.000
_cell.angle_alpha   90.00
_cell.angle_beta   90.00
_cell.angle_gamma   90.00
#
_symmetry.space_group_name_H-M   'P 1'
#
loop_
_entity.id
_entity.type
_entity.pdbx_description
1 polymer ?
#
loop_
_entity_poly.entity_id
_entity_poly.type
_entity_poly.pdbx_seq_one_letter_code
_entity_poly.pdbx_strand_id
1 'polypeptide(L)'
;MRETQASQLYRPYYVLLNYLFPPEEGYMVYPQYEPPIPSMSVDFKNIYTVRHRSYSVVFFLQVKSSEDLSNISSRQEADLQMQEKFRHIIGAVRIGNLYGVCAMGTKIYIYRLHMGSRQLFRGPELVTDTAPTDRWITDILTPEGQDKLCKIVQHIKEMFTQIG
;
A
#
# COMPACT_ATOMS: atom_id res chain seq x y z
N MET A 1 24.08 -13.41 -7.97
CA MET A 1 23.13 -12.32 -7.65
C MET A 1 22.43 -12.73 -6.37
N ARG A 2 22.59 -12.03 -5.24
CA ARG A 2 21.81 -12.33 -4.03
C ARG A 2 20.41 -11.75 -4.23
N GLU A 3 19.39 -12.60 -4.17
CA GLU A 3 18.01 -12.16 -4.04
C GLU A 3 17.89 -11.33 -2.76
N THR A 4 17.27 -10.14 -2.85
CA THR A 4 17.00 -9.34 -1.66
C THR A 4 15.82 -9.96 -0.91
N GLN A 5 15.74 -9.82 0.41
CA GLN A 5 14.61 -10.36 1.16
C GLN A 5 13.25 -9.81 0.67
N ALA A 6 13.24 -8.58 0.16
CA ALA A 6 12.07 -8.00 -0.51
C ALA A 6 11.60 -8.86 -1.69
N SER A 7 12.53 -9.40 -2.50
CA SER A 7 12.17 -10.27 -3.63
C SER A 7 11.53 -11.59 -3.22
N GLN A 8 11.86 -12.09 -2.04
CA GLN A 8 11.25 -13.30 -1.48
C GLN A 8 9.81 -13.05 -1.00
N LEU A 9 9.47 -11.81 -0.62
CA LEU A 9 8.14 -11.46 -0.09
C LEU A 9 7.15 -11.00 -1.16
N TYR A 10 7.60 -10.63 -2.36
CA TYR A 10 6.70 -10.26 -3.46
C TYR A 10 5.67 -11.34 -3.78
N ARG A 11 6.09 -12.59 -3.93
CA ARG A 11 5.17 -13.69 -4.24
C ARG A 11 4.16 -13.94 -3.10
N PRO A 12 4.57 -14.06 -1.82
CA PRO A 12 3.63 -14.13 -0.70
C PRO A 12 2.61 -12.99 -0.67
N TYR A 13 3.04 -11.74 -0.88
CA TYR A 13 2.12 -10.61 -0.91
C TYR A 13 1.18 -10.65 -2.11
N TYR A 14 1.64 -11.08 -3.29
CA TYR A 14 0.76 -11.28 -4.44
C TYR A 14 -0.32 -12.34 -4.16
N VAL A 15 0.05 -13.47 -3.56
CA VAL A 15 -0.91 -14.52 -3.17
C VAL A 15 -1.90 -13.99 -2.13
N LEU A 16 -1.41 -13.31 -1.10
CA LEU A 16 -2.24 -12.71 -0.06
C LEU A 16 -3.25 -11.71 -0.65
N LEU A 17 -2.82 -10.85 -1.58
CA LEU A 17 -3.72 -9.88 -2.21
C LEU A 17 -4.79 -10.55 -3.06
N ASN A 18 -4.47 -11.62 -3.80
CA ASN A 18 -5.48 -12.36 -4.58
C ASN A 18 -6.45 -13.12 -3.67
N TYR A 19 -6.00 -13.56 -2.49
CA TYR A 19 -6.90 -14.13 -1.48
C TYR A 19 -7.84 -13.09 -0.89
N LEU A 20 -7.33 -11.90 -0.56
CA LEU A 20 -8.11 -10.81 0.04
C LEU A 20 -9.05 -10.14 -0.97
N PHE A 21 -8.63 -10.05 -2.23
CA PHE A 21 -9.34 -9.42 -3.34
C PHE A 21 -9.53 -10.43 -4.49
N PRO A 22 -10.44 -11.39 -4.33
CA PRO A 22 -10.62 -12.47 -5.30
C PRO A 22 -11.23 -11.97 -6.62
N PRO A 23 -10.82 -12.51 -7.77
CA PRO A 23 -11.36 -12.14 -9.08
C PRO A 23 -12.84 -12.48 -9.26
N GLU A 24 -13.35 -13.47 -8.52
CA GLU A 24 -14.76 -13.84 -8.50
C GLU A 24 -15.64 -12.70 -7.96
N GLU A 25 -15.09 -11.86 -7.07
CA GLU A 25 -15.74 -10.64 -6.58
C GLU A 25 -15.48 -9.42 -7.50
N GLY A 26 -14.82 -9.62 -8.63
CA GLY A 26 -14.55 -8.56 -9.62
C GLY A 26 -13.29 -7.74 -9.38
N TYR A 27 -12.40 -8.19 -8.49
CA TYR A 27 -11.12 -7.53 -8.24
C TYR A 27 -9.99 -8.06 -9.13
N MET A 28 -8.98 -7.23 -9.39
CA MET A 28 -7.78 -7.62 -10.11
C MET A 28 -6.55 -7.00 -9.45
N VAL A 29 -5.54 -7.83 -9.17
CA VAL A 29 -4.26 -7.42 -8.58
C VAL A 29 -3.24 -7.22 -9.71
N TYR A 30 -2.81 -5.98 -9.91
CA TYR A 30 -1.80 -5.61 -10.90
C TYR A 30 -0.46 -5.38 -10.22
N PRO A 31 0.53 -6.27 -10.40
CA PRO A 31 1.89 -5.95 -10.00
C PRO A 31 2.47 -4.89 -10.95
N GLN A 32 3.07 -3.86 -10.40
CA GLN A 32 3.84 -2.88 -11.16
C GLN A 32 5.33 -3.18 -10.97
N TYR A 33 5.93 -3.75 -12.01
CA TYR A 33 7.36 -4.07 -12.06
C TYR A 33 8.18 -3.01 -12.82
N GLU A 34 7.56 -1.99 -13.43
CA GLU A 34 8.24 -1.03 -14.30
C GLU A 34 8.01 0.44 -13.92
N PRO A 35 9.03 1.30 -14.11
CA PRO A 35 8.90 2.74 -13.93
C PRO A 35 7.96 3.30 -15.02
N PRO A 36 6.98 4.14 -14.68
CA PRO A 36 6.21 4.85 -15.69
C PRO A 36 7.12 5.97 -16.19
N ILE A 37 7.79 5.73 -17.32
CA ILE A 37 8.46 6.74 -18.14
C ILE A 37 9.81 7.22 -17.51
N PRO A 38 10.90 7.38 -18.30
CA PRO A 38 12.20 7.86 -17.81
C PRO A 38 12.18 9.27 -17.16
N SER A 39 11.06 9.98 -17.21
CA SER A 39 10.90 11.33 -16.68
C SER A 39 10.37 11.39 -15.25
N MET A 40 10.00 10.25 -14.63
CA MET A 40 9.59 10.21 -13.23
C MET A 40 10.75 9.72 -12.37
N SER A 41 11.27 10.61 -11.51
CA SER A 41 12.41 10.36 -10.62
C SER A 41 12.11 9.39 -9.46
N VAL A 42 10.89 8.84 -9.41
CA VAL A 42 10.40 8.00 -8.32
C VAL A 42 10.21 6.58 -8.84
N ASP A 43 11.06 5.66 -8.36
CA ASP A 43 10.99 4.25 -8.71
C ASP A 43 9.78 3.59 -8.01
N PHE A 44 8.72 3.30 -8.78
CA PHE A 44 7.51 2.60 -8.28
C PHE A 44 7.63 1.08 -8.31
N LYS A 45 8.84 0.53 -8.46
CA LYS A 45 9.06 -0.92 -8.33
C LYS A 45 8.42 -1.44 -7.04
N ASN A 46 7.83 -2.63 -7.15
CA ASN A 46 7.31 -3.40 -6.03
C ASN A 46 6.01 -2.86 -5.44
N ILE A 47 5.18 -2.23 -6.28
CA ILE A 47 3.83 -1.81 -5.92
C ILE A 47 2.80 -2.72 -6.57
N TYR A 48 1.91 -3.28 -5.78
CA TYR A 48 0.68 -3.90 -6.25
C TYR A 48 -0.44 -2.87 -6.23
N THR A 49 -1.17 -2.76 -7.32
CA THR A 49 -2.39 -1.95 -7.39
C THR A 49 -3.58 -2.88 -7.55
N VAL A 50 -4.58 -2.75 -6.68
CA VAL A 50 -5.84 -3.48 -6.77
C VAL A 50 -6.87 -2.58 -7.43
N ARG A 51 -7.56 -3.11 -8.44
CA ARG A 51 -8.70 -2.46 -9.10
C ARG A 51 -9.92 -3.34 -9.01
N HIS A 52 -11.10 -2.74 -9.06
CA HIS A 52 -12.36 -3.46 -9.16
C HIS A 52 -13.00 -3.18 -10.52
N ARG A 53 -13.64 -4.15 -11.17
CA ARG A 53 -14.20 -4.00 -12.54
C ARG A 53 -15.11 -2.79 -12.73
N SER A 54 -15.94 -2.47 -11.73
CA SER A 54 -16.90 -1.37 -11.78
C SER A 54 -16.30 -0.03 -11.35
N TYR A 55 -15.08 -0.03 -10.81
CA TYR A 55 -14.43 1.13 -10.24
C TYR A 55 -12.98 1.22 -10.76
N SER A 56 -12.22 2.21 -10.28
CA SER A 56 -10.81 2.33 -10.63
C SER A 56 -9.97 1.62 -9.56
N VAL A 57 -8.87 2.25 -9.15
CA VAL A 57 -8.02 1.80 -8.05
C VAL A 57 -8.77 1.86 -6.73
N VAL A 58 -8.72 0.76 -5.97
CA VAL A 58 -9.40 0.60 -4.68
C VAL A 58 -8.42 0.46 -3.51
N PHE A 59 -7.22 -0.06 -3.81
CA PHE A 59 -6.17 -0.32 -2.84
C PHE A 59 -4.82 -0.39 -3.55
N PHE A 60 -3.73 -0.13 -2.83
CA PHE A 60 -2.39 -0.46 -3.30
C PHE A 60 -1.45 -0.82 -2.15
N LEU A 61 -0.44 -1.64 -2.44
CA LEU A 61 0.54 -2.13 -1.49
C LEU A 61 1.94 -1.96 -2.07
N GLN A 62 2.81 -1.23 -1.39
CA GLN A 62 4.25 -1.25 -1.65
C GLN A 62 4.94 -2.28 -0.75
N VAL A 63 5.90 -3.02 -1.28
CA VAL A 63 6.71 -3.99 -0.53
C VAL A 63 8.19 -3.61 -0.60
N LYS A 64 8.84 -3.56 0.55
CA LYS A 64 10.26 -3.25 0.79
C LYS A 64 10.91 -4.36 1.64
N SER A 65 12.24 -4.37 1.73
CA SER A 65 12.98 -5.32 2.56
C SER A 65 12.69 -5.11 4.05
N SER A 66 12.89 -6.12 4.90
CA SER A 66 12.85 -5.86 6.35
C SER A 66 14.06 -5.04 6.81
N GLU A 67 15.18 -5.14 6.09
CA GLU A 67 16.40 -4.36 6.33
C GLU A 67 16.15 -2.86 6.17
N ASP A 68 15.27 -2.47 5.23
CA ASP A 68 14.88 -1.08 4.99
C ASP A 68 14.24 -0.43 6.24
N LEU A 69 13.60 -1.23 7.10
CA LEU A 69 12.99 -0.72 8.32
C LEU A 69 14.03 -0.14 9.29
N SER A 70 15.25 -0.69 9.31
CA SER A 70 16.32 -0.19 10.19
C SER A 70 16.96 1.11 9.67
N ASN A 71 16.78 1.43 8.38
CA ASN A 71 17.41 2.57 7.72
C ASN A 71 16.45 3.77 7.63
N ILE A 72 16.81 4.89 8.28
CA ILE A 72 16.01 6.12 8.28
C ILE A 72 15.73 6.60 6.84
N SER A 73 16.75 6.64 5.98
CA SER A 73 16.60 7.11 4.60
C SER A 73 15.67 6.21 3.79
N SER A 74 15.78 4.88 3.94
CA SER A 74 14.85 3.95 3.27
C SER A 74 13.40 4.16 3.72
N ARG A 75 13.16 4.41 5.01
CA ARG A 75 11.81 4.69 5.52
C ARG A 75 11.24 5.99 4.96
N GLN A 76 12.05 7.06 4.93
CA GLN A 76 11.66 8.35 4.38
C GLN A 76 11.36 8.25 2.88
N GLU A 77 12.17 7.50 2.13
CA GLU A 77 11.94 7.28 0.71
C GLU A 77 10.64 6.51 0.44
N ALA A 78 10.37 5.44 1.20
CA ALA A 78 9.12 4.69 1.09
C ALA A 78 7.89 5.57 1.41
N ASP A 79 8.01 6.40 2.44
CA ASP A 79 7.00 7.35 2.87
C ASP A 79 6.73 8.43 1.80
N LEU A 80 7.76 8.92 1.10
CA LEU A 80 7.63 9.80 -0.08
C LEU A 80 6.98 9.08 -1.27
N GLN A 81 7.39 7.84 -1.57
CA GLN A 81 6.82 7.02 -2.65
C GLN A 81 5.33 6.77 -2.45
N MET A 82 4.91 6.50 -1.22
CA MET A 82 3.48 6.34 -0.88
C MET A 82 2.68 7.61 -1.14
N GLN A 83 3.16 8.78 -0.69
CA GLN A 83 2.51 10.06 -0.96
C GLN A 83 2.38 10.33 -2.46
N GLU A 84 3.46 10.11 -3.20
CA GLU A 84 3.48 10.38 -4.63
C GLU A 84 2.52 9.45 -5.36
N LYS A 85 2.46 8.18 -4.96
CA LYS A 85 1.48 7.23 -5.49
C LYS A 85 0.04 7.70 -5.28
N PHE A 86 -0.29 8.23 -4.10
CA PHE A 86 -1.60 8.86 -3.86
C PHE A 86 -1.86 10.04 -4.80
N ARG A 87 -0.89 10.94 -4.98
CA ARG A 87 -1.02 12.09 -5.91
C ARG A 87 -1.29 11.66 -7.34
N HIS A 88 -0.65 10.59 -7.81
CA HIS A 88 -0.87 10.08 -9.16
C HIS A 88 -2.25 9.45 -9.37
N ILE A 89 -2.80 8.77 -8.37
CA ILE A 89 -4.05 8.02 -8.53
C ILE A 89 -5.30 8.80 -8.10
N ILE A 90 -5.16 9.87 -7.31
CA ILE A 90 -6.30 10.63 -6.76
C ILE A 90 -7.29 11.09 -7.84
N GLY A 91 -6.82 11.50 -9.02
CA GLY A 91 -7.69 11.94 -10.12
C GLY A 91 -8.56 10.84 -10.73
N ALA A 92 -8.20 9.57 -10.52
CA ALA A 92 -8.89 8.41 -11.08
C ALA A 92 -9.80 7.69 -10.05
N VAL A 93 -9.71 8.05 -8.77
CA VAL A 93 -10.42 7.38 -7.66
C VAL A 93 -11.81 7.96 -7.51
N ARG A 94 -12.82 7.08 -7.46
CA ARG A 94 -14.25 7.46 -7.36
C ARG A 94 -14.92 7.07 -6.03
N ILE A 95 -14.14 6.61 -5.07
CA ILE A 95 -14.62 6.13 -3.76
C ILE A 95 -14.36 7.14 -2.65
N GLY A 96 -15.08 7.03 -1.52
CA GLY A 96 -14.94 7.98 -0.41
C GLY A 96 -13.58 7.93 0.29
N ASN A 97 -12.95 6.76 0.37
CA ASN A 97 -11.61 6.59 0.96
C ASN A 97 -10.74 5.71 0.07
N LEU A 98 -9.48 6.09 -0.11
CA LEU A 98 -8.46 5.25 -0.72
C LEU A 98 -7.46 4.82 0.33
N TYR A 99 -7.18 3.52 0.39
CA TYR A 99 -6.20 2.94 1.30
C TYR A 99 -4.94 2.53 0.53
N GLY A 100 -3.80 2.77 1.16
CA GLY A 100 -2.50 2.33 0.69
C GLY A 100 -1.71 1.72 1.84
N VAL A 101 -0.93 0.68 1.59
CA VAL A 101 -0.08 0.06 2.61
C VAL A 101 1.36 0.03 2.14
N CYS A 102 2.30 0.32 3.04
CA CYS A 102 3.72 0.10 2.84
C CYS A 102 4.18 -1.02 3.77
N ALA A 103 4.65 -2.13 3.21
CA ALA A 103 5.23 -3.24 3.94
C ALA A 103 6.76 -3.16 3.90
N MET A 104 7.41 -3.31 5.05
CA MET A 104 8.84 -3.54 5.19
C MET A 104 9.01 -4.91 5.86
N GLY A 105 9.30 -5.93 5.05
CA GLY A 105 9.15 -7.30 5.53
C GLY A 105 7.69 -7.66 5.78
N THR A 106 7.38 -8.12 6.99
CA THR A 106 6.02 -8.42 7.48
C THR A 106 5.37 -7.25 8.21
N LYS A 107 6.14 -6.21 8.49
CA LYS A 107 5.66 -5.03 9.21
C LYS A 107 5.05 -4.05 8.24
N ILE A 108 3.84 -3.59 8.55
CA ILE A 108 3.06 -2.73 7.67
C ILE A 108 2.79 -1.39 8.29
N TYR A 109 2.67 -0.41 7.41
CA TYR A 109 2.14 0.91 7.71
C TYR A 109 1.00 1.28 6.76
N ILE A 110 -0.10 1.76 7.32
CA ILE A 110 -1.36 2.00 6.61
C ILE A 110 -1.57 3.50 6.42
N TYR A 111 -1.82 3.88 5.18
CA TYR A 111 -2.18 5.22 4.76
C TYR A 111 -3.64 5.25 4.34
N ARG A 112 -4.31 6.36 4.63
CA ARG A 112 -5.70 6.59 4.22
C ARG A 112 -5.85 7.98 3.64
N LEU A 113 -6.37 8.07 2.43
CA LEU A 113 -6.75 9.33 1.80
C LEU A 113 -8.27 9.46 1.83
N HIS A 114 -8.79 10.53 2.44
CA HIS A 114 -10.20 10.87 2.35
C HIS A 114 -10.45 11.73 1.11
N MET A 115 -11.27 11.25 0.18
CA MET A 115 -11.42 11.88 -1.13
C MET A 115 -12.19 13.21 -1.09
N GLY A 116 -13.10 13.39 -0.13
CA GLY A 116 -13.86 14.64 0.02
C GLY A 116 -13.01 15.82 0.48
N SER A 117 -12.05 15.60 1.38
CA SER A 117 -11.15 16.64 1.90
C SER A 117 -9.77 16.63 1.23
N ARG A 118 -9.45 15.59 0.45
CA ARG A 118 -8.12 15.29 -0.10
C ARG A 118 -7.03 15.23 0.98
N GLN A 119 -7.41 14.89 2.21
CA GLN A 119 -6.50 14.79 3.34
C GLN A 119 -5.91 13.38 3.42
N LEU A 120 -4.59 13.30 3.34
CA LEU A 120 -3.83 12.06 3.55
C LEU A 120 -3.51 11.91 5.04
N PHE A 121 -4.05 10.86 5.66
CA PHE A 121 -3.76 10.48 7.04
C PHE A 121 -2.59 9.51 7.07
N ARG A 122 -1.52 9.93 7.76
CA ARG A 122 -0.22 9.26 7.78
C ARG A 122 0.54 9.49 9.09
N GLY A 123 -0.17 9.47 10.22
CA GLY A 123 0.42 9.65 11.55
C GLY A 123 1.05 11.05 11.72
N PRO A 124 1.60 11.37 12.90
CA PRO A 124 2.27 12.65 13.13
C PRO A 124 3.60 12.73 12.37
N GLU A 125 3.89 13.89 11.79
CA GLU A 125 5.21 14.21 11.23
C GLU A 125 6.13 14.73 12.35
N LEU A 126 7.33 14.17 12.47
CA LEU A 126 8.35 14.65 13.42
C LEU A 126 9.44 15.42 12.65
N VAL A 127 9.99 16.45 13.28
CA VAL A 127 11.00 17.33 12.69
C VAL A 127 12.30 16.60 12.35
N THR A 128 12.67 15.58 13.14
CA THR A 128 13.95 14.86 13.02
C THR A 128 13.85 13.56 12.22
N ASP A 129 12.70 12.88 12.28
CA ASP A 129 12.42 11.67 11.51
C ASP A 129 11.00 11.77 10.94
N THR A 130 10.89 12.11 9.66
CA THR A 130 9.61 12.26 8.99
C THR A 130 8.88 10.93 8.78
N ALA A 131 9.56 9.79 9.00
CA ALA A 131 9.04 8.43 8.89
C ALA A 131 9.58 7.52 10.02
N PRO A 132 9.18 7.76 11.28
CA PRO A 132 9.68 7.01 12.42
C PRO A 132 9.35 5.53 12.30
N THR A 133 10.28 4.68 12.77
CA THR A 133 10.15 3.21 12.79
C THR A 133 8.83 2.76 13.40
N ASP A 134 8.34 3.48 14.41
CA ASP A 134 7.10 3.18 15.14
C ASP A 134 5.84 3.24 14.27
N ARG A 135 5.92 3.77 13.03
CA ARG A 135 4.83 3.66 12.04
C ARG A 135 4.64 2.22 11.55
N TRP A 136 5.70 1.43 11.47
CA TRP A 136 5.69 0.03 11.03
C TRP A 136 5.65 -0.94 12.21
N ILE A 137 4.84 -0.68 13.24
CA ILE A 137 4.71 -1.58 14.40
C ILE A 137 3.78 -2.77 14.14
N THR A 138 2.90 -2.66 13.15
CA THR A 138 1.87 -3.69 12.90
C THR A 138 2.48 -4.82 12.10
N ASP A 139 2.57 -6.03 12.67
CA ASP A 139 3.14 -7.20 12.01
C ASP A 139 2.04 -8.13 11.50
N ILE A 140 1.93 -8.33 10.19
CA ILE A 140 0.79 -9.08 9.60
C ILE A 140 0.80 -10.57 9.95
N LEU A 141 1.91 -11.10 10.45
CA LEU A 141 1.98 -12.49 10.91
C LEU A 141 1.43 -12.67 12.33
N THR A 142 1.12 -11.57 13.03
CA THR A 142 0.41 -11.60 14.31
C THR A 142 -1.10 -11.60 14.08
N PRO A 143 -1.90 -12.23 14.97
CA PRO A 143 -3.36 -12.17 14.88
C PRO A 143 -3.90 -10.74 14.80
N GLU A 144 -3.31 -9.80 15.55
CA GLU A 144 -3.73 -8.40 15.58
C GLU A 144 -3.42 -7.67 14.26
N GLY A 145 -2.26 -7.96 13.67
CA GLY A 145 -1.88 -7.38 12.38
C GLY A 145 -2.69 -7.94 11.21
N GLN A 146 -2.96 -9.25 11.23
CA GLN A 146 -3.85 -9.89 10.28
C GLN A 146 -5.26 -9.29 10.38
N ASP A 147 -5.83 -9.22 11.59
CA ASP A 147 -7.17 -8.66 11.82
C ASP A 147 -7.28 -7.21 11.33
N LYS A 148 -6.27 -6.37 11.59
CA LYS A 148 -6.20 -5.00 11.04
C LYS A 148 -6.25 -4.97 9.52
N LEU A 149 -5.44 -5.79 8.85
CA LEU A 149 -5.42 -5.83 7.38
C LEU A 149 -6.78 -6.31 6.83
N CYS A 150 -7.34 -7.38 7.41
CA CYS A 150 -8.64 -7.92 7.04
C CYS A 150 -9.76 -6.88 7.23
N LYS A 151 -9.76 -6.12 8.33
CA LYS A 151 -10.75 -5.06 8.58
C LYS A 151 -10.69 -3.95 7.53
N ILE A 152 -9.49 -3.57 7.08
CA ILE A 152 -9.33 -2.58 6.00
C ILE A 152 -9.91 -3.12 4.69
N VAL A 153 -9.57 -4.36 4.34
CA VAL A 153 -10.10 -5.01 3.12
C VAL A 153 -11.62 -5.10 3.19
N GLN A 154 -12.17 -5.52 4.32
CA GLN A 154 -13.62 -5.62 4.51
C GLN A 154 -14.29 -4.25 4.38
N HIS A 155 -13.73 -3.22 5.00
CA HIS A 155 -14.24 -1.86 4.87
C HIS A 155 -14.17 -1.34 3.42
N ILE A 156 -13.12 -1.68 2.67
CA ILE A 156 -13.00 -1.39 1.24
C ILE A 156 -14.14 -2.07 0.47
N LYS A 157 -14.38 -3.36 0.70
CA LYS A 157 -15.46 -4.13 0.07
C LYS A 157 -16.83 -3.53 0.39
N GLU A 158 -17.07 -3.15 1.65
CA GLU A 158 -18.33 -2.56 2.11
C GLU A 158 -18.64 -1.20 1.46
N MET A 159 -17.62 -0.36 1.25
CA MET A 159 -17.78 0.92 0.53
C MET A 159 -18.33 0.72 -0.88
N PHE A 160 -18.08 -0.42 -1.52
CA PHE A 160 -18.58 -0.71 -2.86
C PHE A 160 -20.00 -1.24 -2.91
N THR A 161 -20.43 -1.98 -1.88
CA THR A 161 -21.82 -2.45 -1.76
C THR A 161 -22.83 -1.33 -1.54
N GLN A 162 -22.41 -0.16 -1.04
CA GLN A 162 -23.29 0.98 -0.74
C GLN A 162 -23.45 1.99 -1.89
N ILE A 163 -22.69 1.81 -2.98
CA ILE A 163 -22.71 2.70 -4.17
C ILE A 163 -23.44 2.01 -5.35
N GLY A 164 -23.94 0.78 -5.14
CA GLY A 164 -24.71 -0.01 -6.11
C GLY A 164 -26.22 0.13 -5.93
#